data_AF-A0A0R3R7G0-F1
#
_entry.id   AF-A0A0R3R7G0-F1
#
_cell.length_a   1.000
_cell.length_b   1.000
_cell.length_c   1.000
_cell.angle_alpha   90.00
_cell.angle_beta   90.00
_cell.angle_gamma   90.00
#
_symmetry.space_group_name_H-M   'P 1'
#
loop_
_entity.id
_entity.type
_entity.pdbx_description
1 polymer ?
#
loop_
_entity_poly.entity_id
_entity_poly.type
_entity_poly.pdbx_seq_one_letter_code
_entity_poly.pdbx_strand_id
1 'polypeptide(L)'
;MASFSADNRDIICYLVTKHSWKGKYKRIFSIGTLAITTYNPSTLEITNQWLYEDFVTIKPISRPLQGQDEFVIQIRSKRKNDTMRFSSEYTQEILSEALMHMPKFSDAEPETQNFACYKHDWSDRRIPILLRTKSYALERLNNNGEVIASYAYQRMKSITIMQGYQNGFVVEMDEHRRRVCFFFFIYSI
;
A
#
# COMPACT_ATOMS: atom_id res chain seq x y z
N MET A 1 -9.06 31.00 -8.21
CA MET A 1 -8.12 29.93 -8.64
C MET A 1 -8.19 28.83 -7.60
N ALA A 2 -8.15 27.55 -7.98
CA ALA A 2 -8.03 26.49 -6.97
C ALA A 2 -6.71 26.74 -6.24
N SER A 3 -6.78 27.03 -4.93
CA SER A 3 -5.58 27.24 -4.14
C SER A 3 -5.00 25.87 -3.84
N PHE A 4 -3.89 25.52 -4.48
CA PHE A 4 -3.11 24.36 -4.10
C PHE A 4 -2.33 24.67 -2.82
N SER A 5 -2.18 23.68 -1.94
CA SER A 5 -1.31 23.76 -0.78
C SER A 5 0.15 23.89 -1.23
N ALA A 6 0.75 25.04 -0.90
CA ALA A 6 2.16 25.32 -1.17
C ALA A 6 3.11 24.53 -0.26
N ASP A 7 2.60 24.01 0.86
CA ASP A 7 3.40 23.26 1.84
C ASP A 7 3.54 21.78 1.49
N ASN A 8 2.75 21.28 0.53
CA ASN A 8 2.87 19.90 0.06
C ASN A 8 4.18 19.71 -0.71
N ARG A 9 5.01 18.76 -0.27
CA ARG A 9 6.24 18.37 -0.96
C ARG A 9 6.08 16.99 -1.58
N ASP A 10 6.45 16.84 -2.84
CA ASP A 10 6.45 15.56 -3.53
C ASP A 10 7.51 14.62 -2.92
N ILE A 11 7.11 13.37 -2.63
CA ILE A 11 8.00 12.33 -2.10
C ILE A 11 8.39 11.38 -3.22
N ILE A 12 7.39 10.90 -3.98
CA ILE A 12 7.59 10.00 -5.10
C ILE A 12 6.61 10.29 -6.23
N CYS A 13 7.10 10.18 -7.47
CA CYS A 13 6.38 10.57 -8.68
C CYS A 13 6.40 9.45 -9.71
N TYR A 14 5.24 9.18 -10.31
CA TYR A 14 5.06 8.15 -11.33
C TYR A 14 4.43 8.72 -12.59
N LEU A 15 4.89 8.29 -13.75
CA LEU A 15 4.18 8.57 -15.00
C LEU A 15 2.97 7.62 -15.11
N VAL A 16 1.78 8.21 -15.19
CA VAL A 16 0.51 7.48 -15.29
C VAL A 16 -0.29 7.92 -16.50
N THR A 17 -1.26 7.09 -16.88
CA THR A 17 -2.29 7.46 -17.86
C THR A 17 -3.60 7.67 -17.12
N LYS A 18 -4.13 8.89 -17.10
CA LYS A 18 -5.46 9.18 -16.56
C LYS A 18 -6.52 8.85 -17.61
N HIS A 19 -7.56 8.14 -17.20
CA HIS A 19 -8.70 7.77 -18.04
C HIS A 19 -9.88 8.66 -17.66
N SER A 20 -10.38 9.46 -18.60
CA SER A 20 -11.59 10.26 -18.41
C SER A 20 -12.51 10.17 -19.62
N TRP A 21 -13.71 10.75 -19.48
CA TRP A 21 -14.66 10.88 -20.59
C TRP A 21 -14.11 11.67 -21.78
N LYS A 22 -13.13 12.56 -21.55
CA LYS A 22 -12.44 13.32 -22.61
C LYS A 22 -11.35 12.50 -23.33
N GLY A 23 -11.07 11.28 -22.88
CA GLY A 23 -10.03 10.41 -23.40
C GLY A 23 -8.95 10.07 -22.39
N LYS A 24 -7.84 9.53 -22.90
CA LYS A 24 -6.68 9.08 -22.13
C LYS A 24 -5.53 10.07 -22.29
N TYR A 25 -4.88 10.46 -21.21
CA TYR A 25 -3.76 11.40 -21.26
C TYR A 25 -2.73 11.13 -20.17
N LYS A 26 -1.47 11.47 -20.44
CA LYS A 26 -0.37 11.30 -19.49
C LYS A 26 -0.44 12.34 -18.37
N ARG A 27 -0.15 11.91 -17.14
CA ARG A 27 0.01 12.74 -15.95
C ARG A 27 1.17 12.22 -15.13
N ILE A 28 1.85 13.11 -14.43
CA ILE A 28 2.71 12.70 -13.33
C ILE A 28 1.80 12.57 -12.11
N PHE A 29 1.75 11.41 -11.48
CA PHE A 29 1.05 11.15 -10.24
C PHE A 29 2.06 11.19 -9.10
N SER A 30 1.91 12.14 -8.20
CA SER A 30 2.79 12.34 -7.06
C SER A 30 2.10 12.00 -5.76
N ILE A 31 2.82 11.27 -4.92
CA ILE A 31 2.49 11.07 -3.51
C ILE A 31 3.35 12.05 -2.73
N GLY A 32 2.72 13.01 -2.07
CA GLY A 32 3.39 14.08 -1.32
C GLY A 32 3.28 13.93 0.19
N THR A 33 3.73 14.95 0.91
CA THR A 33 3.66 15.02 2.38
C THR A 33 2.25 15.25 2.89
N LEU A 34 1.41 15.96 2.14
CA LEU A 34 0.06 16.39 2.55
C LEU A 34 -1.03 16.00 1.55
N ALA A 35 -0.64 15.68 0.31
CA ALA A 35 -1.57 15.52 -0.79
C ALA A 35 -1.07 14.53 -1.83
N ILE A 36 -2.03 13.95 -2.56
CA ILE A 36 -1.76 13.36 -3.87
C ILE A 36 -1.93 14.46 -4.93
N THR A 37 -0.91 14.66 -5.74
CA THR A 37 -0.87 15.72 -6.77
C THR A 37 -0.74 15.10 -8.16
N THR A 38 -1.40 15.69 -9.16
CA THR A 38 -1.20 15.31 -10.56
C THR A 38 -0.71 16.49 -11.38
N TYR A 39 0.35 16.28 -12.15
CA TYR A 39 0.95 17.32 -12.99
C TYR A 39 0.81 17.03 -14.48
N ASN A 40 0.82 18.09 -15.27
CA ASN A 40 1.06 17.98 -16.70
C ASN A 40 2.54 17.57 -16.93
N PRO A 41 2.83 16.45 -17.62
CA PRO A 41 4.21 16.01 -17.81
C PRO A 41 5.09 16.99 -18.61
N SER A 42 4.50 17.84 -19.45
CA SER A 42 5.24 18.78 -20.28
C SER A 42 5.48 20.13 -19.61
N THR A 43 4.51 20.63 -18.84
CA THR A 43 4.59 21.96 -18.22
C THR A 43 4.92 21.91 -16.73
N LEU A 44 4.81 20.73 -16.10
CA LEU A 44 4.89 20.52 -14.65
C LEU A 44 3.88 21.34 -13.85
N GLU A 45 2.85 21.87 -14.51
CA GLU A 45 1.76 22.57 -13.83
C GLU A 45 0.87 21.58 -13.09
N ILE A 46 0.46 21.94 -11.87
CA ILE A 46 -0.50 21.18 -11.09
C ILE A 46 -1.84 21.18 -11.83
N THR A 47 -2.32 19.99 -12.17
CA THR A 47 -3.63 19.78 -12.79
C THR A 47 -4.71 19.43 -11.76
N ASN A 48 -4.34 18.72 -10.69
CA ASN A 48 -5.19 18.48 -9.52
C ASN A 48 -4.30 18.26 -8.30
N GLN A 49 -4.79 18.61 -7.12
CA GLN A 49 -4.19 18.27 -5.84
C GLN A 49 -5.31 17.92 -4.86
N TRP A 50 -5.15 16.78 -4.19
CA TRP A 50 -6.12 16.29 -3.20
C TRP A 50 -5.40 16.08 -1.88
N LEU A 51 -5.76 16.89 -0.88
CA LEU A 51 -5.29 16.71 0.49
C LEU A 51 -5.73 15.34 1.01
N TYR A 52 -4.97 14.77 1.93
CA TYR A 52 -5.30 13.46 2.50
C TYR A 52 -6.65 13.44 3.24
N GLU A 53 -7.12 14.57 3.79
CA GLU A 53 -8.46 14.69 4.39
C GLU A 53 -9.63 14.46 3.41
N ASP A 54 -9.41 14.77 2.13
CA ASP A 54 -10.37 14.56 1.04
C ASP A 54 -10.13 13.22 0.33
N PHE A 55 -8.98 12.58 0.54
CA PHE A 55 -8.62 11.35 -0.13
C PHE A 55 -9.24 10.14 0.58
N VAL A 56 -10.21 9.47 -0.05
CA VAL A 56 -11.00 8.41 0.61
C VAL A 56 -10.33 7.05 0.50
N THR A 57 -9.97 6.63 -0.71
CA THR A 57 -9.36 5.31 -0.93
C THR A 57 -8.68 5.23 -2.28
N ILE A 58 -7.71 4.32 -2.38
CA ILE A 58 -7.07 3.89 -3.61
C ILE A 58 -7.18 2.37 -3.69
N LYS A 59 -7.57 1.83 -4.84
CA LYS A 59 -7.71 0.38 -5.02
C LYS A 59 -7.41 -0.07 -6.45
N PRO A 60 -6.88 -1.28 -6.64
CA PRO A 60 -6.72 -1.88 -7.96
C PRO A 60 -8.08 -2.17 -8.60
N ILE A 61 -8.11 -2.23 -9.93
CA ILE A 61 -9.24 -2.77 -10.69
C ILE A 61 -8.96 -4.25 -11.00
N SER A 62 -9.77 -5.16 -10.45
CA SER A 62 -9.53 -6.62 -10.50
C SER A 62 -9.58 -7.27 -11.90
N ARG A 63 -9.96 -6.53 -12.95
CA ARG A 63 -10.01 -7.02 -14.34
C ARG A 63 -9.61 -5.90 -15.30
N PRO A 64 -8.31 -5.69 -15.58
CA PRO A 64 -7.90 -4.73 -16.59
C PRO A 64 -8.39 -5.20 -17.96
N LEU A 65 -9.09 -4.33 -18.69
CA LEU A 65 -9.64 -4.66 -20.01
C LEU A 65 -8.53 -4.77 -21.08
N GLN A 66 -7.35 -4.19 -20.85
CA GLN A 66 -6.28 -4.04 -21.84
C GLN A 66 -4.88 -3.90 -21.19
N GLY A 67 -4.22 -5.03 -20.89
CA GLY A 67 -2.76 -5.19 -20.81
C GLY A 67 -1.94 -4.39 -19.79
N GLN A 68 -2.52 -3.40 -19.10
CA GLN A 68 -1.86 -2.60 -18.07
C GLN A 68 -2.71 -2.62 -16.81
N ASP A 69 -2.05 -2.78 -15.67
CA ASP A 69 -2.70 -2.68 -14.37
C ASP A 69 -3.30 -1.29 -14.20
N GLU A 70 -4.49 -1.26 -13.61
CA GLU A 70 -5.24 -0.04 -13.42
C GLU A 70 -5.71 0.09 -11.98
N PHE A 71 -5.86 1.33 -11.54
CA PHE A 71 -6.33 1.65 -10.21
C PHE A 71 -7.30 2.83 -10.25
N VAL A 72 -8.11 2.93 -9.20
CA VAL A 72 -9.01 4.06 -8.99
C VAL A 72 -8.70 4.73 -7.66
N ILE A 73 -8.82 6.05 -7.66
CA ILE A 73 -8.87 6.84 -6.43
C ILE A 73 -10.30 7.34 -6.25
N GLN A 74 -10.76 7.40 -5.00
CA GLN A 74 -12.01 8.03 -4.63
C GLN A 74 -11.71 9.24 -3.76
N ILE A 75 -12.28 10.37 -4.12
CA ILE A 75 -12.04 11.66 -3.48
C ILE A 75 -13.37 12.20 -2.98
N ARG A 76 -13.39 12.69 -1.74
CA ARG A 76 -14.52 13.41 -1.17
C ARG A 76 -14.62 14.78 -1.82
N SER A 77 -15.82 15.15 -2.21
CA SER A 77 -16.08 16.48 -2.75
C SER A 77 -17.39 17.00 -2.20
N LYS A 78 -17.49 18.33 -2.03
CA LYS A 78 -18.62 19.02 -1.41
C LYS A 78 -19.98 18.71 -2.06
N ARG A 79 -20.00 18.29 -3.32
CA ARG A 79 -21.23 17.96 -4.06
C ARG A 79 -21.45 16.45 -4.18
N LYS A 80 -20.43 15.71 -4.62
CA LYS A 80 -20.49 14.28 -4.88
C LYS A 80 -19.07 13.72 -4.88
N ASN A 81 -18.86 12.56 -4.25
CA ASN A 81 -17.59 11.85 -4.30
C ASN A 81 -17.18 11.61 -5.75
N ASP A 82 -15.94 11.98 -6.08
CA ASP A 82 -15.36 11.81 -7.39
C ASP A 82 -14.59 10.49 -7.44
N THR A 83 -14.55 9.86 -8.61
CA THR A 83 -13.77 8.64 -8.84
C THR A 83 -12.93 8.84 -10.09
N MET A 84 -11.61 8.75 -9.94
CA MET A 84 -10.68 8.89 -11.06
C MET A 84 -9.94 7.59 -11.29
N ARG A 85 -9.76 7.24 -12.57
CA ARG A 85 -9.14 6.00 -13.03
C ARG A 85 -7.81 6.28 -13.68
N PHE A 86 -6.81 5.46 -13.35
CA PHE A 86 -5.45 5.57 -13.82
C PHE A 86 -4.90 4.20 -14.22
N SER A 87 -3.89 4.19 -15.08
CA SER A 87 -3.11 3.00 -15.39
C SER A 87 -1.62 3.32 -15.45
N SER A 88 -0.80 2.36 -15.03
CA SER A 88 0.66 2.45 -15.04
C SER A 88 1.28 1.05 -14.91
N GLU A 89 2.50 0.88 -15.43
CA GLU A 89 3.31 -0.31 -15.17
C GLU A 89 3.71 -0.40 -13.68
N TYR A 90 3.75 0.73 -12.97
CA TYR A 90 4.07 0.83 -11.56
C TYR A 90 2.82 0.80 -10.66
N THR A 91 1.67 0.30 -11.13
CA THR A 91 0.41 0.34 -10.37
C THR A 91 0.53 -0.29 -8.98
N GLN A 92 1.26 -1.40 -8.85
CA GLN A 92 1.46 -2.07 -7.55
C GLN A 92 2.32 -1.25 -6.58
N GLU A 93 3.34 -0.56 -7.08
CA GLU A 93 4.16 0.38 -6.30
C GLU A 93 3.34 1.57 -5.84
N ILE A 94 2.62 2.21 -6.77
CA ILE A 94 1.75 3.36 -6.49
C ILE A 94 0.76 3.02 -5.38
N LEU A 95 0.11 1.84 -5.47
CA LEU A 95 -0.85 1.37 -4.46
C LEU A 95 -0.17 1.22 -3.09
N SER A 96 0.99 0.56 -3.04
CA SER A 96 1.71 0.27 -1.80
C SER A 96 2.20 1.56 -1.13
N GLU A 97 2.80 2.47 -1.89
CA GLU A 97 3.27 3.76 -1.42
C GLU A 97 2.12 4.64 -0.94
N ALA A 98 1.03 4.74 -1.70
CA ALA A 98 -0.13 5.54 -1.30
C ALA A 98 -0.75 5.02 0.01
N LEU A 99 -0.89 3.69 0.15
CA LEU A 99 -1.42 3.05 1.35
C LEU A 99 -0.48 3.17 2.56
N MET A 100 0.83 3.25 2.36
CA MET A 100 1.80 3.47 3.44
C MET A 100 1.74 4.90 3.99
N HIS A 101 1.46 5.88 3.14
CA HIS A 101 1.44 7.30 3.50
C HIS A 101 0.07 7.77 4.02
N MET A 102 -1.02 7.16 3.58
CA MET A 102 -2.40 7.48 4.01
C MET A 102 -2.59 7.61 5.54
N PRO A 103 -2.17 6.64 6.37
CA PRO A 103 -2.45 6.69 7.81
C PRO A 103 -1.68 7.79 8.54
N LYS A 104 -0.59 8.28 7.95
CA LYS A 104 0.27 9.28 8.59
C LYS A 104 -0.39 10.67 8.64
N PHE A 105 -1.42 10.91 7.82
CA PHE A 105 -1.95 12.25 7.56
C PHE A 105 -3.46 12.29 7.26
N SER A 106 -4.17 11.19 7.46
CA SER A 106 -5.65 11.15 7.47
C SER A 106 -6.10 10.64 8.84
N ASP A 107 -7.14 11.25 9.42
CA ASP A 107 -7.68 10.85 10.73
C ASP A 107 -8.21 9.40 10.77
N ALA A 108 -8.28 8.72 9.62
CA ALA A 108 -8.66 7.32 9.51
C ALA A 108 -7.42 6.41 9.65
N GLU A 109 -7.19 5.88 10.85
CA GLU A 109 -6.33 4.70 11.03
C GLU A 109 -7.00 3.50 10.33
N PRO A 110 -6.36 2.86 9.34
CA PRO A 110 -6.89 1.63 8.77
C PRO A 110 -6.97 0.56 9.84
N GLU A 111 -8.00 -0.28 9.77
CA GLU A 111 -8.14 -1.42 10.67
C GLU A 111 -6.90 -2.33 10.59
N THR A 112 -6.26 -2.57 11.73
CA THR A 112 -5.13 -3.49 11.84
C THR A 112 -5.52 -4.70 12.66
N GLN A 113 -5.07 -5.88 12.24
CA GLN A 113 -5.26 -7.10 13.00
C GLN A 113 -3.92 -7.61 13.52
N ASN A 114 -3.87 -7.91 14.81
CA ASN A 114 -2.69 -8.47 15.46
C ASN A 114 -2.89 -9.98 15.66
N PHE A 115 -1.83 -10.75 15.43
CA PHE A 115 -1.82 -12.20 15.56
C PHE A 115 -0.63 -12.66 16.37
N ALA A 116 -0.88 -13.41 17.45
CA ALA A 116 0.16 -14.05 18.22
C ALA A 116 0.71 -15.26 17.44
N CYS A 117 2.03 -15.26 17.23
CA CYS A 117 2.70 -16.21 16.37
C CYS A 117 4.04 -16.67 16.97
N TYR A 118 4.67 -17.67 16.33
CA TYR A 118 6.05 -18.06 16.56
C TYR A 118 6.86 -17.89 15.28
N LYS A 119 8.11 -17.49 15.44
CA LYS A 119 9.14 -17.55 14.39
C LYS A 119 10.15 -18.63 14.76
N HIS A 120 10.55 -19.44 13.78
CA HIS A 120 11.74 -20.29 13.95
C HIS A 120 13.00 -19.50 13.62
N ASP A 121 13.99 -19.55 14.52
CA ASP A 121 15.32 -19.03 14.26
C ASP A 121 16.22 -20.08 13.57
N TRP A 122 17.46 -19.70 13.28
CA TRP A 122 18.46 -20.57 12.65
C TRP A 122 18.88 -21.77 13.53
N SER A 123 18.54 -21.73 14.82
CA SER A 123 18.79 -22.82 15.79
C SER A 123 17.54 -23.67 16.02
N ASP A 124 16.52 -23.53 15.16
CA ASP A 124 15.21 -24.18 15.25
C ASP A 124 14.43 -23.86 16.54
N ARG A 125 14.77 -22.75 17.22
CA ARG A 125 14.06 -22.30 18.41
C ARG A 125 12.81 -21.53 18.00
N ARG A 126 11.70 -21.80 18.71
CA ARG A 126 10.45 -21.03 18.59
C ARG A 126 10.53 -19.77 19.41
N ILE A 127 10.52 -18.64 18.72
CA ILE A 127 10.50 -17.31 19.33
C ILE A 127 9.07 -16.77 19.22
N PRO A 128 8.40 -16.45 20.33
CA PRO A 128 7.09 -15.80 20.28
C PRO A 128 7.23 -14.42 19.63
N ILE A 129 6.30 -14.10 18.74
CA ILE A 129 6.24 -12.83 18.04
C ILE A 129 4.78 -12.38 17.95
N LEU A 130 4.60 -11.08 17.71
CA LEU A 130 3.32 -10.51 17.31
C LEU A 130 3.43 -10.06 15.85
N LEU A 131 2.52 -10.53 15.00
CA LEU A 131 2.39 -10.06 13.62
C LEU A 131 1.20 -9.11 13.51
N ARG A 132 1.37 -7.98 12.83
CA ARG A 132 0.31 -7.02 12.52
C ARG A 132 0.11 -6.93 11.03
N THR A 133 -1.12 -7.07 10.58
CA THR A 133 -1.48 -6.77 9.19
C THR A 133 -1.75 -5.27 9.04
N LYS A 134 -1.00 -4.62 8.14
CA LYS A 134 -1.32 -3.30 7.59
C LYS A 134 -1.86 -3.48 6.18
N SER A 135 -2.32 -2.40 5.56
CA SER A 135 -2.79 -2.39 4.16
C SER A 135 -1.67 -2.59 3.13
N TYR A 136 -0.41 -2.29 3.51
CA TYR A 136 0.75 -2.33 2.62
C TYR A 136 1.82 -3.36 3.03
N ALA A 137 1.79 -3.86 4.26
CA ALA A 137 2.81 -4.76 4.78
C ALA A 137 2.30 -5.66 5.92
N LEU A 138 3.05 -6.74 6.16
CA LEU A 138 3.00 -7.53 7.38
C LEU A 138 4.13 -7.05 8.30
N GLU A 139 3.78 -6.55 9.49
CA GLU A 139 4.75 -6.05 10.46
C GLU A 139 4.99 -7.06 11.57
N ARG A 140 6.24 -7.19 12.02
CA ARG A 140 6.61 -7.92 13.23
C ARG A 140 6.88 -6.93 14.34
N LEU A 141 6.24 -7.15 15.49
CA LEU A 141 6.37 -6.31 16.66
C LEU A 141 7.17 -7.00 17.77
N ASN A 142 7.81 -6.19 18.61
CA ASN A 142 8.33 -6.64 19.91
C ASN A 142 7.22 -6.62 20.98
N ASN A 143 7.58 -7.04 22.19
CA ASN A 143 6.66 -7.07 23.33
C ASN A 143 6.16 -5.67 23.75
N ASN A 144 6.88 -4.61 23.36
CA ASN A 144 6.50 -3.22 23.65
C ASN A 144 5.60 -2.63 22.56
N GLY A 145 5.28 -3.38 21.50
CA GLY A 145 4.47 -2.90 20.37
C GLY A 145 5.26 -2.07 19.34
N GLU A 146 6.59 -2.10 19.38
CA GLU A 146 7.44 -1.44 18.39
C GLU A 146 7.68 -2.36 17.20
N VAL A 147 7.69 -1.79 15.98
CA VAL A 147 7.93 -2.54 14.74
C VAL A 147 9.43 -2.88 14.63
N ILE A 148 9.75 -4.18 14.68
CA ILE A 148 11.13 -4.70 14.51
C ILE A 148 11.42 -4.97 13.04
N ALA A 149 10.42 -5.40 12.28
CA ALA A 149 10.55 -5.70 10.86
C ALA A 149 9.23 -5.45 10.13
N SER A 150 9.32 -5.03 8.87
CA SER A 150 8.16 -4.85 7.99
C SER A 150 8.40 -5.57 6.67
N TYR A 151 7.43 -6.38 6.26
CA TYR A 151 7.46 -7.18 5.04
C TYR A 151 6.39 -6.63 4.10
N ALA A 152 6.79 -5.79 3.14
CA ALA A 152 5.87 -5.20 2.17
C ALA A 152 5.23 -6.30 1.31
N TYR A 153 3.90 -6.27 1.14
CA TYR A 153 3.19 -7.30 0.38
C TYR A 153 3.65 -7.35 -1.08
N GLN A 154 3.94 -6.19 -1.67
CA GLN A 154 4.44 -6.10 -3.04
C GLN A 154 5.77 -6.87 -3.23
N ARG A 155 6.56 -7.00 -2.16
CA ARG A 155 7.84 -7.71 -2.16
C ARG A 155 7.72 -9.19 -1.82
N MET A 156 6.52 -9.68 -1.52
CA MET A 156 6.28 -11.10 -1.23
C MET A 156 6.15 -11.87 -2.54
N LYS A 157 7.06 -12.82 -2.76
CA LYS A 157 7.04 -13.72 -3.92
C LYS A 157 6.03 -14.85 -3.73
N SER A 158 6.00 -15.43 -2.54
CA SER A 158 5.11 -16.55 -2.23
C SER A 158 4.81 -16.64 -0.75
N ILE A 159 3.63 -17.18 -0.44
CA ILE A 159 3.25 -17.65 0.89
C ILE A 159 3.00 -19.14 0.76
N THR A 160 3.82 -19.96 1.41
CA THR A 160 3.76 -21.42 1.33
C THR A 160 3.33 -22.00 2.66
N ILE A 161 2.24 -22.76 2.68
CA ILE A 161 1.79 -23.50 3.87
C ILE A 161 2.74 -24.69 4.09
N MET A 162 3.22 -24.87 5.32
CA MET A 162 4.13 -25.97 5.65
C MET A 162 3.37 -27.28 5.87
N GLN A 163 3.72 -28.30 5.11
CA GLN A 163 3.24 -29.66 5.37
C GLN A 163 3.89 -30.21 6.64
N GLY A 164 3.08 -30.81 7.53
CA GLY A 164 3.55 -31.35 8.81
C GLY A 164 3.58 -30.36 9.98
N TYR A 165 3.27 -29.08 9.75
CA TYR A 165 3.14 -28.08 10.81
C TYR A 165 1.78 -27.39 10.72
N GLN A 166 0.91 -27.67 11.70
CA GLN A 166 -0.42 -27.07 11.76
C GLN A 166 -0.30 -25.54 11.83
N ASN A 167 -0.92 -24.85 10.86
CA ASN A 167 -0.94 -23.38 10.77
C ASN A 167 0.43 -22.70 10.60
N GLY A 168 1.43 -23.46 10.12
CA GLY A 168 2.73 -22.93 9.73
C GLY A 168 2.73 -22.43 8.29
N PHE A 169 3.35 -21.27 8.04
CA PHE A 169 3.54 -20.74 6.70
C PHE A 169 4.92 -20.07 6.56
N VAL A 170 5.41 -20.04 5.32
CA VAL A 170 6.67 -19.38 4.96
C VAL A 170 6.34 -18.25 4.00
N VAL A 171 6.86 -17.06 4.31
CA VAL A 171 6.85 -15.91 3.41
C VAL A 171 8.21 -15.83 2.73
N GLU A 172 8.22 -15.91 1.40
CA GLU A 172 9.41 -15.70 0.58
C GLU A 172 9.43 -14.26 0.06
N MET A 173 10.49 -13.51 0.41
CA MET A 173 10.68 -12.13 -0.05
C MET A 173 11.55 -12.07 -1.31
N ASP A 174 11.37 -11.03 -2.11
CA ASP A 174 12.08 -10.81 -3.37
C ASP A 174 13.57 -10.49 -3.22
N GLU A 175 13.94 -9.66 -2.24
CA GLU A 175 15.31 -9.27 -1.92
C GLU A 175 16.11 -10.43 -1.28
N HIS A 176 17.19 -10.82 -1.94
CA HIS A 176 18.23 -11.74 -1.43
C HIS A 176 17.78 -13.15 -0.99
N ARG A 177 16.66 -13.69 -1.49
CA ARG A 177 16.13 -15.01 -1.09
C ARG A 177 15.96 -15.17 0.43
N ARG A 178 15.62 -14.09 1.14
CA ARG A 178 15.29 -14.19 2.57
C ARG A 178 13.93 -14.85 2.71
N ARG A 179 13.91 -16.07 3.25
CA ARG A 179 12.69 -16.78 3.65
C ARG A 179 12.45 -16.53 5.13
N VAL A 180 11.20 -16.22 5.47
CA VAL A 180 10.80 -16.02 6.86
C VAL A 180 9.66 -17.00 7.18
N CYS A 181 9.90 -17.86 8.16
CA CYS A 181 8.93 -18.88 8.59
C CYS A 181 8.16 -18.39 9.83
N PHE A 182 6.84 -18.44 9.77
CA PHE A 182 5.91 -18.01 10.80
C PHE A 182 4.88 -19.10 11.12
N PHE A 183 4.39 -19.13 12.35
CA PHE A 183 3.38 -20.10 12.83
C PHE A 183 2.37 -19.39 13.72
N PHE A 184 1.07 -19.70 13.61
CA PHE A 184 0.04 -19.10 14.47
C PHE A 184 -0.18 -19.87 15.78
N PHE A 185 -0.61 -19.17 16.83
CA PHE A 185 -1.34 -19.79 17.93
C PHE A 185 -2.71 -20.25 17.43
N ILE A 186 -2.98 -21.56 17.43
CA ILE A 186 -4.35 -22.05 17.45
C ILE A 186 -4.50 -22.83 18.75
N TYR A 187 -5.17 -22.22 19.73
CA TYR A 187 -5.89 -23.04 20.69
C TYR A 187 -7.06 -23.64 19.92
N SER A 188 -7.04 -24.96 19.72
CA SER A 188 -8.30 -25.67 19.48
C SER A 188 -9.17 -25.41 20.71
N ILE A 189 -10.27 -24.68 20.50
CA ILE A 189 -11.42 -24.72 21.39
C ILE A 189 -12.11 -26.06 21.17
#